data_AF-A0A963RMC0-F1
#
_entry.id   AF-A0A963RMC0-F1
#
_cell.length_a   1.000
_cell.length_b   1.000
_cell.length_c   1.000
_cell.angle_alpha   90.00
_cell.angle_beta   90.00
_cell.angle_gamma   90.00
#
_symmetry.space_group_name_H-M   'P 1'
#
loop_
_entity.id
_entity.type
_entity.pdbx_description
1 polymer ?
#
loop_
_entity_poly.entity_id
_entity_poly.type
_entity_poly.pdbx_seq_one_letter_code
_entity_poly.pdbx_strand_id
1 'polypeptide(L)'
;YHLRCTIDAGLREDIEAVGEGLIGLGCLPRGATPEARQLFSEFCLQLLEPLRPPERLPTEYLNADGEYCWAKSRLMHRAGKRGAMSATSRHFTPPNREFALIARKLTGVFTFIAVLEAEFNAHEMVASHIARWREREANAKG
;
A
#
# COMPACT_ATOMS: atom_id res chain seq x y z
N TYR A 1 9.64 -5.86 -10.21
CA TYR A 1 8.75 -5.26 -11.21
C TYR A 1 7.36 -5.01 -10.62
N HIS A 2 6.57 -6.06 -10.35
CA HIS A 2 5.17 -5.94 -9.89
C HIS A 2 4.93 -5.06 -8.64
N LEU A 3 5.83 -5.09 -7.64
CA LEU A 3 5.66 -4.28 -6.42
C LEU A 3 5.69 -2.77 -6.70
N ARG A 4 6.62 -2.29 -7.54
CA ARG A 4 6.68 -0.86 -7.90
C ARG A 4 5.44 -0.44 -8.68
N CYS A 5 5.02 -1.27 -9.64
CA CYS A 5 3.78 -1.04 -10.38
C CYS A 5 2.55 -1.03 -9.46
N THR A 6 2.51 -1.88 -8.43
CA THR A 6 1.39 -1.94 -7.48
C THR A 6 1.35 -0.69 -6.58
N ILE A 7 2.51 -0.23 -6.08
CA ILE A 7 2.60 1.02 -5.31
C ILE A 7 2.19 2.21 -6.16
N ASP A 8 2.67 2.27 -7.40
CA ASP A 8 2.31 3.28 -8.38
C ASP A 8 0.80 3.29 -8.70
N ALA A 9 0.22 2.11 -8.95
CA ALA A 9 -1.20 1.94 -9.18
C ALA A 9 -2.02 2.36 -7.96
N GLY A 10 -1.56 2.01 -6.75
CA GLY A 10 -2.22 2.38 -5.52
C GLY A 10 -2.20 3.89 -5.25
N LEU A 11 -1.14 4.60 -5.62
CA LEU A 11 -1.07 6.06 -5.54
C LEU A 11 -1.97 6.76 -6.55
N ARG A 12 -2.20 6.13 -7.70
CA ARG A 12 -3.19 6.55 -8.70
C ARG A 12 -4.61 6.09 -8.39
N GLU A 13 -4.80 5.31 -7.32
CA GLU A 13 -6.07 4.69 -6.93
C GLU A 13 -6.71 3.84 -8.03
N ASP A 14 -5.86 3.25 -8.86
CA ASP A 14 -6.24 2.35 -9.94
C ASP A 14 -6.42 0.93 -9.39
N ILE A 15 -7.63 0.66 -8.88
CA ILE A 15 -7.99 -0.60 -8.20
C ILE A 15 -7.75 -1.83 -9.10
N GLU A 16 -8.02 -1.70 -10.40
CA GLU A 16 -7.81 -2.77 -11.37
C GLU A 16 -6.31 -3.06 -11.55
N ALA A 17 -5.50 -2.02 -11.75
CA ALA A 17 -4.05 -2.20 -11.87
C ALA A 17 -3.41 -2.69 -10.55
N VAL A 18 -3.95 -2.31 -9.38
CA VAL A 18 -3.56 -2.89 -8.09
C VAL A 18 -3.87 -4.39 -8.06
N GLY A 19 -5.09 -4.79 -8.49
CA GLY A 19 -5.50 -6.19 -8.56
C GLY A 19 -4.58 -7.05 -9.46
N GLU A 20 -4.24 -6.54 -10.64
CA GLU A 20 -3.30 -7.22 -11.54
C GLU A 20 -1.87 -7.27 -10.99
N GLY A 21 -1.44 -6.20 -10.31
CA GLY A 21 -0.17 -6.19 -9.57
C GLY A 21 -0.13 -7.26 -8.48
N LEU A 22 -1.22 -7.43 -7.73
CA LEU A 22 -1.36 -8.44 -6.69
C LEU A 22 -1.38 -9.87 -7.24
N ILE A 23 -1.98 -10.11 -8.40
CA ILE A 23 -1.88 -11.38 -9.11
C ILE A 23 -0.43 -11.65 -9.54
N GLY A 24 0.25 -10.65 -10.10
CA GLY A 24 1.66 -10.76 -10.50
C GLY A 24 2.62 -11.01 -9.33
N LEU A 25 2.26 -10.53 -8.14
CA LEU A 25 2.96 -10.83 -6.87
C LEU A 25 2.53 -12.17 -6.26
N GLY A 26 1.59 -12.89 -6.87
CA GLY A 26 1.01 -14.14 -6.39
C GLY A 26 0.22 -14.00 -5.08
N CYS A 27 -0.25 -12.79 -4.76
CA CYS A 27 -1.04 -12.48 -3.57
C CYS A 27 -2.51 -12.85 -3.75
N LEU A 28 -2.97 -12.85 -5.01
CA LEU A 28 -4.31 -13.24 -5.42
C LEU A 28 -4.20 -14.29 -6.54
N PRO A 29 -4.99 -15.39 -6.50
CA PRO A 29 -5.08 -16.29 -7.65
C PRO A 29 -5.78 -15.59 -8.82
N ARG A 30 -5.46 -15.96 -10.07
CA ARG A 30 -6.12 -15.38 -11.26
C ARG A 30 -7.64 -15.55 -11.25
N GLY A 31 -8.13 -16.66 -10.70
CA GLY A 31 -9.55 -16.96 -10.53
C GLY A 31 -10.19 -16.39 -9.25
N ALA A 32 -9.53 -15.46 -8.55
CA ALA A 32 -10.14 -14.79 -7.39
C ALA A 32 -11.45 -14.10 -7.79
N THR A 33 -12.45 -14.19 -6.92
CA THR A 33 -13.74 -13.52 -7.13
C THR A 33 -13.57 -11.99 -7.13
N PRO A 34 -14.48 -11.23 -7.77
CA PRO A 34 -14.43 -9.76 -7.76
C PRO A 34 -14.36 -9.18 -6.34
N GLU A 35 -15.09 -9.77 -5.40
CA GLU A 35 -15.12 -9.31 -4.00
C GLU A 35 -13.77 -9.51 -3.31
N ALA A 36 -13.12 -10.66 -3.56
CA ALA A 36 -11.79 -10.94 -3.00
C ALA A 36 -10.73 -9.98 -3.59
N ARG A 37 -10.80 -9.70 -4.90
CA ARG A 37 -9.93 -8.71 -5.55
C ARG A 37 -10.11 -7.32 -4.94
N GLN A 38 -11.36 -6.88 -4.80
CA GLN A 38 -11.69 -5.58 -4.21
C GLN A 38 -11.18 -5.46 -2.77
N LEU A 39 -11.47 -6.44 -1.91
CA LEU A 39 -11.05 -6.43 -0.50
C LEU A 39 -9.53 -6.31 -0.33
N PHE A 40 -8.76 -6.99 -1.19
CA PHE A 40 -7.30 -6.91 -1.16
C PHE A 40 -6.77 -5.60 -1.73
N SER A 41 -7.35 -5.10 -2.82
CA SER A 41 -6.99 -3.78 -3.36
C SER A 41 -7.24 -2.68 -2.32
N GLU A 42 -8.38 -2.71 -1.63
CA GLU A 42 -8.69 -1.79 -0.52
C GLU A 42 -7.69 -1.88 0.63
N PHE A 43 -7.26 -3.10 0.99
CA PHE A 43 -6.21 -3.30 1.99
C PHE A 43 -4.88 -2.66 1.55
N CYS A 44 -4.47 -2.84 0.29
CA CYS A 44 -3.26 -2.21 -0.24
C CYS A 44 -3.38 -0.68 -0.30
N LEU A 45 -4.52 -0.14 -0.73
CA LEU A 45 -4.78 1.29 -0.74
C LEU A 45 -4.76 1.89 0.67
N GLN A 46 -5.20 1.13 1.68
CA GLN A 46 -5.12 1.55 3.07
C GLN A 46 -3.66 1.60 3.55
N LEU A 47 -2.82 0.63 3.20
CA LEU A 47 -1.39 0.69 3.54
C LEU A 47 -0.65 1.87 2.89
N LEU A 48 -1.15 2.36 1.75
CA LEU A 48 -0.57 3.51 1.05
C LEU A 48 -1.14 4.86 1.52
N GLU A 49 -2.02 4.88 2.53
CA GLU A 49 -2.64 6.10 3.05
C GLU A 49 -1.63 7.23 3.35
N PRO A 50 -0.50 7.02 4.05
CA PRO A 50 0.46 8.11 4.36
C PRO A 50 1.17 8.68 3.12
N LEU A 51 1.04 8.00 1.98
CA LEU A 51 1.69 8.39 0.73
C LEU A 51 0.74 9.18 -0.19
N ARG A 52 -0.53 9.33 0.20
CA ARG A 52 -1.52 10.12 -0.54
C ARG A 52 -1.18 11.62 -0.48
N PRO A 53 -1.67 12.42 -1.45
CA PRO A 53 -1.61 13.87 -1.37
C PRO A 53 -2.10 14.39 -0.02
N PRO A 54 -1.44 15.39 0.58
CA PRO A 54 -1.79 15.91 1.91
C PRO A 54 -3.27 16.26 2.08
N GLU A 55 -3.92 16.76 1.04
CA GLU A 55 -5.32 17.19 1.04
C GLU A 55 -6.30 16.02 1.19
N ARG A 56 -5.81 14.78 1.02
CA ARG A 56 -6.59 13.54 1.07
C ARG A 56 -6.23 12.67 2.26
N LEU A 57 -5.35 13.15 3.14
CA LEU A 57 -5.03 12.46 4.38
C LEU A 57 -6.18 12.62 5.39
N PRO A 58 -6.49 11.59 6.20
CA PRO A 58 -7.54 11.71 7.20
C PRO A 58 -7.12 12.70 8.30
N THR A 59 -7.93 13.74 8.50
CA THR A 59 -7.61 14.87 9.39
C THR A 59 -7.45 14.45 10.84
N GLU A 60 -8.07 13.33 11.26
CA GLU A 60 -7.91 12.80 12.60
C GLU A 60 -6.49 12.29 12.90
N TYR A 61 -5.69 12.01 11.87
CA TYR A 61 -4.30 11.56 11.98
C TYR A 61 -3.28 12.64 11.60
N LEU A 62 -3.70 13.89 11.49
CA LEU A 62 -2.80 15.02 11.24
C LEU A 62 -2.43 15.73 12.55
N ASN A 63 -1.24 16.33 12.58
CA ASN A 63 -0.82 17.29 13.60
C ASN A 63 -1.33 18.71 13.26
N ALA A 64 -0.94 19.71 14.06
CA ALA A 64 -1.35 21.09 13.84
C ALA A 64 -0.80 21.70 12.54
N ASP A 65 0.31 21.16 12.03
CA ASP A 65 0.98 21.60 10.81
C ASP A 65 0.49 20.85 9.56
N GLY A 66 -0.49 19.95 9.71
CA GLY A 66 -1.05 19.16 8.61
C GLY A 66 -0.17 17.97 8.18
N GLU A 67 0.75 17.54 9.04
CA GLU A 67 1.61 16.39 8.80
C GLU A 67 1.01 15.09 9.33
N TYR A 68 1.24 14.00 8.62
CA TYR A 68 0.76 12.69 9.03
C TYR A 68 1.45 12.18 10.31
N CYS A 69 0.69 11.99 11.38
CA CYS A 69 1.13 11.39 12.62
C CYS A 69 1.18 9.87 12.50
N TRP A 70 2.35 9.31 12.19
CA TRP A 70 2.50 7.87 11.90
C TRP A 70 2.09 6.99 13.09
N ALA A 71 2.47 7.37 14.31
CA ALA A 71 2.10 6.63 15.52
C ALA A 71 0.60 6.70 15.82
N LYS A 72 0.04 7.91 15.81
CA LYS A 72 -1.37 8.20 16.10
C LYS A 72 -2.31 7.46 15.15
N SER A 73 -1.91 7.31 13.89
CA SER A 73 -2.70 6.60 12.89
C SER A 73 -3.00 5.15 13.28
N ARG A 74 -2.07 4.49 14.00
CA ARG A 74 -2.10 3.03 14.22
C ARG A 74 -2.34 2.25 12.91
N LEU A 75 -1.77 2.75 11.80
CA LEU A 75 -2.08 2.30 10.44
C LEU A 75 -1.99 0.77 10.29
N MET A 76 -0.90 0.16 10.78
CA MET A 76 -0.70 -1.29 10.68
C MET A 76 -1.76 -2.08 11.43
N HIS A 77 -2.22 -1.59 12.59
CA HIS A 77 -3.31 -2.21 13.33
C HIS A 77 -4.64 -2.11 12.56
N ARG A 78 -4.94 -0.92 12.00
CA ARG A 78 -6.16 -0.73 11.19
C ARG A 78 -6.13 -1.59 9.92
N ALA A 79 -5.00 -1.63 9.23
CA ALA A 79 -4.81 -2.43 8.02
C ALA A 79 -4.88 -3.92 8.34
N GLY A 80 -4.22 -4.36 9.41
CA GLY A 80 -4.25 -5.74 9.89
C GLY A 80 -5.67 -6.22 10.23
N LYS A 81 -6.48 -5.40 10.93
CA LYS A 81 -7.88 -5.73 11.22
C LYS A 81 -8.70 -5.95 9.95
N ARG A 82 -8.52 -5.09 8.93
CA ARG A 82 -9.22 -5.22 7.65
C ARG A 82 -8.72 -6.44 6.85
N GLY A 83 -7.41 -6.66 6.80
CA GLY A 83 -6.81 -7.83 6.17
C GLY A 83 -7.25 -9.15 6.80
N ALA A 84 -7.38 -9.20 8.13
CA ALA A 84 -7.91 -10.36 8.84
C ALA A 84 -9.38 -10.66 8.48
N MET A 85 -10.22 -9.62 8.33
CA MET A 85 -11.58 -9.80 7.83
C MET A 85 -11.58 -10.37 6.40
N SER A 86 -10.71 -9.87 5.52
CA SER A 86 -10.56 -10.40 4.16
C SER A 86 -10.06 -11.85 4.15
N ALA A 87 -9.24 -12.24 5.12
CA ALA A 87 -8.72 -13.60 5.28
C ALA A 87 -9.74 -14.63 5.75
N THR A 88 -10.85 -14.18 6.37
CA THR A 88 -11.99 -15.06 6.70
C THR A 88 -12.87 -15.39 5.48
N SER A 89 -12.63 -14.73 4.33
CA SER A 89 -13.31 -15.09 3.09
C SER A 89 -12.81 -16.44 2.57
N ARG A 90 -13.72 -17.26 2.04
CA ARG A 90 -13.47 -18.64 1.56
C ARG A 90 -12.45 -18.74 0.40
N HIS A 91 -11.93 -17.61 -0.06
CA HIS A 91 -11.03 -17.45 -1.21
C HIS A 91 -9.64 -16.90 -0.84
N PHE A 92 -9.37 -16.72 0.46
CA PHE A 92 -8.05 -16.28 0.90
C PHE A 92 -7.06 -17.46 0.89
N THR A 93 -6.17 -17.47 -0.10
CA THR A 93 -5.03 -18.39 -0.12
C THR A 93 -3.98 -17.89 0.88
N PRO A 94 -3.32 -18.78 1.66
CA PRO A 94 -2.21 -18.38 2.51
C PRO A 94 -1.20 -17.55 1.71
N PRO A 95 -0.71 -16.44 2.26
CA PRO A 95 0.21 -15.58 1.55
C PRO A 95 1.44 -16.38 1.11
N ASN A 96 1.77 -16.30 -0.17
CA ASN A 96 3.00 -16.89 -0.67
C ASN A 96 4.22 -16.25 0.05
N ARG A 97 5.37 -16.94 0.01
CA ARG A 97 6.59 -16.50 0.71
C ARG A 97 7.02 -15.09 0.32
N GLU A 98 6.82 -14.69 -0.94
CA GLU A 98 7.23 -13.39 -1.47
C GLU A 98 6.35 -12.26 -0.92
N PHE A 99 5.03 -12.44 -0.90
CA PHE A 99 4.11 -11.50 -0.28
C PHE A 99 4.38 -11.36 1.21
N ALA A 100 4.55 -12.48 1.93
CA ALA A 100 4.86 -12.44 3.36
C ALA A 100 6.16 -11.65 3.63
N LEU A 101 7.15 -11.77 2.74
CA LEU A 101 8.39 -11.00 2.83
C LEU A 101 8.16 -9.50 2.58
N ILE A 102 7.36 -9.12 1.58
CA ILE A 102 7.02 -7.73 1.26
C ILE A 102 6.23 -7.11 2.42
N ALA A 103 5.17 -7.77 2.87
CA ALA A 103 4.34 -7.34 3.98
C ALA A 103 5.18 -7.14 5.26
N ARG A 104 6.12 -8.06 5.54
CA ARG A 104 7.04 -7.94 6.68
C ARG A 104 7.98 -6.75 6.56
N LYS A 105 8.53 -6.48 5.37
CA LYS A 105 9.39 -5.30 5.13
C LYS A 105 8.64 -3.99 5.35
N LEU A 106 7.42 -3.87 4.79
CA LEU A 106 6.57 -2.70 4.98
C LEU A 106 6.18 -2.51 6.45
N THR A 107 5.77 -3.59 7.11
CA THR A 107 5.47 -3.60 8.54
C THR A 107 6.65 -3.10 9.35
N GLY A 108 7.86 -3.57 9.05
CA GLY A 108 9.09 -3.14 9.74
C GLY A 108 9.35 -1.65 9.59
N VAL A 109 9.30 -1.12 8.36
CA VAL A 109 9.50 0.32 8.09
C VAL A 109 8.46 1.16 8.81
N PHE A 110 7.18 0.80 8.71
CA PHE A 110 6.09 1.59 9.31
C PHE A 110 6.14 1.52 10.84
N THR A 111 6.47 0.35 11.40
CA THR A 111 6.65 0.20 12.85
C THR A 111 7.83 1.03 13.34
N PHE A 112 8.95 1.02 12.62
CA PHE A 112 10.11 1.84 12.97
C PHE A 112 9.76 3.33 13.02
N ILE A 113 9.08 3.85 12.00
CA ILE A 113 8.64 5.24 11.94
C ILE A 113 7.65 5.55 13.08
N ALA A 114 6.67 4.67 13.31
CA ALA A 114 5.65 4.85 14.35
C ALA A 114 6.22 4.81 15.77
N VAL A 115 7.20 3.95 16.06
CA VAL A 115 7.84 3.87 17.40
C VAL A 115 8.67 5.13 17.69
N LEU A 116 9.16 5.82 16.67
CA LEU A 116 9.84 7.11 16.81
C LEU A 116 8.86 8.29 16.93
N GLU A 117 7.55 8.04 16.90
CA GLU A 117 6.51 9.07 16.90
C GLU A 117 6.72 10.14 15.81
N ALA A 118 7.32 9.75 14.69
CA ALA A 118 7.61 10.68 13.62
C ALA A 118 6.32 11.21 12.97
N GLU A 119 6.34 12.48 12.60
CA GLU A 119 5.27 13.20 11.93
C GLU A 119 5.85 13.82 10.65
N PHE A 120 5.31 13.45 9.48
CA PHE A 120 5.71 14.01 8.19
C PHE A 120 4.81 13.49 7.06
N ASN A 121 4.71 14.26 5.99
CA ASN A 121 4.03 13.87 4.76
C ASN A 121 5.01 13.19 3.79
N ALA A 122 4.72 11.95 3.36
CA ALA A 122 5.60 11.17 2.50
C ALA A 122 5.30 11.29 0.99
N HIS A 123 4.22 12.01 0.64
CA HIS A 123 3.71 12.08 -0.74
C HIS A 123 4.75 12.52 -1.76
N GLU A 124 5.33 13.71 -1.58
CA GLU A 124 6.26 14.31 -2.55
C GLU A 124 7.51 13.45 -2.73
N MET A 125 8.03 12.92 -1.63
CA MET A 125 9.18 12.01 -1.64
C MET A 125 8.88 10.81 -2.53
N VAL A 126 7.79 10.09 -2.28
CA VAL A 126 7.45 8.89 -3.05
C VAL A 126 7.11 9.22 -4.50
N ALA A 127 6.34 10.28 -4.75
CA ALA A 127 5.99 10.73 -6.09
C ALA A 127 7.24 11.02 -6.95
N SER A 128 8.24 11.71 -6.38
CA SER A 128 9.50 12.00 -7.08
C SER A 128 10.30 10.75 -7.45
N HIS A 129 10.28 9.72 -6.60
CA HIS A 129 10.97 8.46 -6.85
C HIS A 129 10.26 7.62 -7.93
N ILE A 130 8.93 7.68 -7.96
CA ILE A 130 8.11 6.99 -8.96
C ILE A 130 8.23 7.65 -10.33
N ALA A 131 8.17 8.99 -10.40
CA ALA A 131 8.35 9.73 -11.65
C ALA A 131 9.69 9.36 -12.32
N ARG A 132 10.80 9.46 -11.56
CA ARG A 132 12.14 9.07 -12.04
C ARG A 132 12.21 7.60 -12.47
N TRP A 133 11.48 6.71 -11.80
CA TRP A 133 11.43 5.30 -12.21
C TRP A 133 10.71 5.12 -13.53
N ARG A 134 9.54 5.75 -13.71
CA ARG A 134 8.77 5.70 -14.96
C ARG A 134 9.57 6.21 -16.16
N GLU A 135 10.29 7.32 -15.99
CA GLU A 135 11.16 7.88 -17.03
C GLU A 135 12.24 6.87 -17.46
N ARG A 136 12.92 6.22 -16.49
CA ARG A 136 13.91 5.19 -16.81
C ARG A 136 13.33 4.00 -17.57
N GLU A 137 12.13 3.54 -17.21
CA GLU A 137 11.46 2.42 -17.89
C GLU A 137 10.99 2.80 -19.30
N ALA A 138 10.56 4.05 -19.51
CA ALA A 138 10.19 4.55 -20.82
C ALA A 138 11.40 4.61 -21.76
N ASN A 139 12.53 5.13 -21.25
CA ASN A 139 13.78 5.25 -22.01
C ASN A 139 14.45 3.91 -22.29
N ALA A 140 14.18 2.87 -21.50
CA ALA A 140 14.69 1.51 -21.73
C ALA A 140 13.87 0.72 -22.76
N LYS A 141 12.70 1.23 -23.17
CA LYS A 141 11.78 0.60 -24.14
C LYS A 141 11.78 1.28 -25.51
N GLY A 142 12.40 2.45 -25.63
CA GLY A 142 12.66 3.15 -26.89
C GLY A 142 14.05 2.85 -27.42
#